data_AF-A0A5B0GS49-F1
#
_entry.id   AF-A0A5B0GS49-F1
#
_cell.length_a   1.000
_cell.length_b   1.000
_cell.length_c   1.000
_cell.angle_alpha   90.00
_cell.angle_beta   90.00
_cell.angle_gamma   90.00
#
_symmetry.space_group_name_H-M   'P 1'
#
loop_
_entity.id
_entity.type
_entity.pdbx_description
1 polymer ?
#
loop_
_entity_poly.entity_id
_entity_poly.type
_entity_poly.pdbx_seq_one_letter_code
_entity_poly.pdbx_strand_id
1 'polypeptide(L)' 'MNPEHLELLVTRVMPYGKYKGRVIADLPGHYLNWFASQGFPPGEIGRLLALMHEIDHNGLKPLLAPLRKR' A
#
# COMPACT_ATOMS: atom_id res chain seq x y z
N MET A 1 4.84 8.59 -12.15
CA MET A 1 4.81 8.19 -10.73
C MET A 1 5.89 8.97 -10.00
N ASN A 2 5.58 9.54 -8.83
CA ASN A 2 6.59 10.21 -8.01
C ASN A 2 7.30 9.16 -7.15
N PRO A 3 8.64 9.01 -7.20
CA PRO A 3 9.38 7.98 -6.47
C PRO A 3 9.12 7.99 -4.96
N GLU A 4 8.85 9.18 -4.41
CA GLU A 4 8.50 9.41 -2.99
C GLU A 4 7.32 8.56 -2.52
N HIS A 5 6.35 8.25 -3.39
CA HIS A 5 5.23 7.40 -3.00
C HIS A 5 5.65 5.96 -2.71
N LEU A 6 6.69 5.44 -3.37
CA LEU A 6 7.18 4.08 -3.11
C LEU A 6 7.84 3.98 -1.73
N GLU A 7 8.54 5.03 -1.30
CA GLU A 7 9.08 5.11 0.06
C GLU A 7 7.97 5.19 1.12
N LEU A 8 6.88 5.91 0.82
CA LEU A 8 5.72 5.96 1.70
C LEU A 8 5.03 4.60 1.83
N LEU A 9 5.01 3.75 0.81
CA LEU A 9 4.42 2.40 0.94
C LEU A 9 5.12 1.55 2.01
N VAL A 10 6.44 1.71 2.17
CA VAL A 10 7.26 0.91 3.10
C VAL A 10 7.45 1.56 4.48
N THR A 11 7.06 2.83 4.65
CA THR A 11 7.19 3.56 5.92
C THR A 11 5.84 3.93 6.54
N ARG A 12 4.82 4.18 5.72
CA ARG A 12 3.49 4.60 6.18
C ARG A 12 2.72 3.41 6.72
N VAL A 13 2.16 3.59 7.92
CA VAL A 13 1.28 2.62 8.56
C VAL A 13 -0.18 2.93 8.28
N MET A 14 -0.98 1.88 8.21
CA MET A 14 -2.43 1.98 8.07
C MET A 14 -3.02 2.63 9.34
N PRO A 15 -3.74 3.76 9.24
CA PRO A 15 -4.20 4.50 10.42
C PRO A 15 -5.50 3.95 11.04
N TYR A 16 -6.23 3.08 10.33
CA TYR A 16 -7.52 2.54 10.78
C TYR A 16 -7.82 1.16 10.18
N GLY A 17 -8.96 0.58 10.56
CA GLY A 17 -9.43 -0.71 10.05
C GLY A 17 -8.74 -1.92 10.68
N LYS A 18 -8.99 -3.10 10.11
CA LYS A 18 -8.52 -4.39 10.63
C LYS A 18 -6.99 -4.50 10.75
N TYR A 19 -6.26 -3.81 9.87
CA TYR A 19 -4.79 -3.85 9.82
C TYR A 19 -4.15 -2.56 10.34
N LYS A 20 -4.83 -1.82 11.22
CA LYS A 20 -4.28 -0.61 11.85
C LYS A 20 -2.90 -0.88 12.46
N GLY A 21 -1.96 0.04 12.22
CA GLY A 21 -0.57 -0.06 12.70
C GLY A 21 0.35 -0.89 11.82
N ARG A 22 -0.17 -1.58 10.79
CA ARG A 22 0.64 -2.31 9.82
C ARG A 22 1.11 -1.38 8.69
N VAL A 23 2.35 -1.56 8.22
CA VAL A 23 2.88 -0.86 7.05
C VAL A 23 2.05 -1.20 5.80
N ILE A 24 1.81 -0.21 4.93
CA ILE A 24 0.97 -0.38 3.73
C ILE A 24 1.51 -1.49 2.82
N ALA A 25 2.83 -1.58 2.64
CA ALA A 25 3.48 -2.65 1.87
C ALA A 25 3.21 -4.07 2.40
N ASP A 26 2.84 -4.23 3.67
CA ASP A 26 2.56 -5.51 4.31
C ASP A 26 1.05 -5.83 4.39
N LEU A 27 0.21 -4.99 3.78
CA LEU A 27 -1.22 -5.25 3.70
C LEU A 27 -1.49 -6.48 2.83
N PRO A 28 -2.37 -7.40 3.26
CA PRO A 28 -2.72 -8.56 2.46
C PRO A 28 -3.46 -8.18 1.17
N GLY A 29 -3.20 -8.92 0.09
CA GLY A 29 -3.82 -8.66 -1.23
C GLY A 29 -5.35 -8.67 -1.19
N HIS A 30 -5.97 -9.59 -0.43
CA HIS A 30 -7.43 -9.61 -0.28
C HIS A 30 -8.00 -8.33 0.36
N TYR A 31 -7.23 -7.65 1.21
CA TYR A 31 -7.63 -6.40 1.83
C TYR A 31 -7.54 -5.23 0.84
N LEU A 32 -6.50 -5.22 0.01
CA LEU A 32 -6.36 -4.26 -1.10
C LEU A 32 -7.46 -4.45 -2.15
N ASN A 33 -7.78 -5.70 -2.50
CA ASN A 33 -8.85 -6.03 -3.44
C ASN A 33 -10.24 -5.61 -2.93
N TRP A 34 -10.47 -5.73 -1.62
CA TRP A 34 -11.70 -5.23 -1.00
C TRP A 34 -11.82 -3.71 -1.17
N PHE A 35 -10.74 -2.95 -0.95
CA PHE A 35 -10.73 -1.50 -1.24
C PHE A 35 -10.91 -1.19 -2.73
N ALA A 36 -10.30 -1.96 -3.63
CA ALA A 36 -10.51 -1.78 -5.07
C ALA A 36 -11.99 -1.96 -5.47
N SER A 37 -12.71 -2.81 -4.75
CA SER A 37 -14.14 -3.07 -4.98
C SER A 37 -15.07 -2.05 -4.31
N GLN A 38 -14.69 -1.52 -3.15
CA GLN A 38 -15.50 -0.53 -2.40
C GLN A 38 -15.16 0.93 -2.73
N GLY A 39 -13.99 1.16 -3.31
CA GLY A 39 -13.41 2.48 -3.51
C GLY A 39 -12.32 2.82 -2.49
N PHE A 40 -11.29 3.52 -2.95
CA PHE A 40 -10.22 4.00 -2.08
C PHE A 40 -10.63 5.30 -1.37
N PRO A 41 -10.27 5.47 -0.09
CA PRO A 41 -10.57 6.68 0.66
C PRO A 41 -9.88 7.90 0.05
N PRO A 42 -10.43 9.12 0.14
CA PRO A 42 -9.74 10.30 -0.36
C PRO A 42 -8.45 10.58 0.43
N GLY A 43 -7.54 11.33 -0.19
CA GLY A 43 -6.30 11.77 0.43
C GLY A 43 -5.11 10.82 0.22
N GLU A 44 -4.05 11.02 1.01
CA GLU A 44 -2.79 10.28 0.87
C GLU A 44 -2.97 8.77 1.02
N ILE A 45 -3.70 8.33 2.04
CA ILE A 45 -3.85 6.90 2.35
C ILE A 45 -4.50 6.15 1.19
N GLY A 46 -5.58 6.66 0.60
CA GLY A 46 -6.19 5.94 -0.52
C GLY A 46 -5.35 5.96 -1.78
N ARG A 47 -4.57 7.02 -2.03
CA ARG A 47 -3.59 7.01 -3.13
C ARG A 47 -2.53 5.93 -2.92
N LEU A 48 -2.02 5.77 -1.69
CA LEU A 48 -1.06 4.73 -1.35
C LEU A 48 -1.69 3.32 -1.43
N LEU A 49 -2.94 3.15 -1.00
CA LEU A 49 -3.66 1.87 -1.11
C LEU A 49 -3.91 1.49 -2.58
N ALA A 50 -4.29 2.45 -3.42
CA ALA A 50 -4.48 2.24 -4.86
C ALA A 50 -3.15 1.83 -5.52
N LEU A 51 -2.06 2.56 -5.23
CA LEU A 51 -0.73 2.22 -5.73
C LEU A 51 -0.28 0.84 -5.25
N MET A 52 -0.52 0.51 -3.97
CA MET A 52 -0.15 -0.80 -3.43
C MET A 52 -0.96 -1.92 -4.10
N HIS A 53 -2.24 -1.70 -4.38
CA HIS A 53 -3.07 -2.64 -5.12
C HIS A 53 -2.55 -2.87 -6.54
N GLU A 54 -2.16 -1.81 -7.27
CA GLU A 54 -1.54 -1.94 -8.59
C GLU A 54 -0.23 -2.75 -8.53
N ILE A 55 0.62 -2.49 -7.54
CA ILE A 55 1.88 -3.23 -7.34
C ILE A 55 1.61 -4.70 -7.04
N ASP A 56 0.63 -5.00 -6.18
CA ASP A 56 0.26 -6.38 -5.83
C ASP A 56 -0.33 -7.12 -7.04
N HIS A 57 -1.25 -6.48 -7.77
CA HIS A 57 -1.91 -7.05 -8.95
C HIS A 57 -0.91 -7.40 -10.06
N ASN A 58 0.13 -6.59 -10.24
CA ASN A 58 1.18 -6.82 -11.23
C ASN A 58 2.33 -7.71 -10.71
N GLY A 59 2.26 -8.23 -9.47
CA GLY A 59 3.33 -9.06 -8.88
C GLY A 59 4.63 -8.31 -8.61
N LEU A 60 4.60 -6.97 -8.53
CA LEU A 60 5.76 -6.09 -8.41
C LEU A 60 6.20 -5.84 -6.96
N LYS A 61 5.59 -6.51 -5.98
CA LYS A 61 5.99 -6.46 -4.57
C LYS A 61 7.50 -6.58 -4.30
N PRO A 62 8.27 -7.44 -5.01
CA PRO A 62 9.71 -7.54 -4.82
C PRO A 62 10.47 -6.21 -5.04
N LEU A 63 9.94 -5.28 -5.84
CA LEU A 63 10.55 -3.96 -6.06
C LEU A 63 10.59 -3.09 -4.80
N LEU A 64 9.73 -3.39 -3.81
CA LEU A 64 9.71 -2.66 -2.53
C LEU A 64 10.77 -3.17 -1.55
N ALA A 65 11.31 -4.37 -1.76
CA ALA A 65 12.31 -4.96 -0.87
C ALA A 65 13.56 -4.06 -0.64
N PRO A 66 14.20 -3.47 -1.68
CA PRO A 66 15.36 -2.59 -1.47
C PRO A 66 15.03 -1.28 -0.74
N LEU A 67 13.77 -0.84 -0.76
CA LEU A 67 13.33 0.39 -0.08
C LEU A 67 13.10 0.18 1.42
N ARG A 68 12.92 -1.07 1.86
CA ARG A 68 12.82 -1.42 3.28
C ARG A 68 14.22 -1.30 3.88
N LYS A 69 14.57 -0.10 4.35
CA LYS A 69 15.77 0.13 5.16
C LYS A 69 15.74 -0.85 6.34
N ARG A 70 16.77 -1.69 6.45
CA ARG A 70 16.96 -2.61 7.59
C ARG A 70 17.21 -1.84 8.87
#